data_AF-A0A839PIE0-F1
#
_entry.id   AF-A0A839PIE0-F1
#
_cell.length_a   1.000
_cell.length_b   1.000
_cell.length_c   1.000
_cell.angle_alpha   90.00
_cell.angle_beta   90.00
_cell.angle_gamma   90.00
#
_symmetry.space_group_name_H-M   'P 1'
#
loop_
_entity.id
_entity.type
_entity.pdbx_description
1 polymer ?
#
loop_
_entity_poly.entity_id
_entity_poly.type
_entity_poly.pdbx_seq_one_letter_code
_entity_poly.pdbx_strand_id
1 'polypeptide(L)' 'MDQHKRHCGAPPPKRLNAFLSFLREEAAGRRALADILDRHDDHWLKDVGLSRSEARRILKRSFIRRVLEWSRKDGR' A
#
# COMPACT_ATOMS: atom_id res chain seq x y z
N MET A 1 -9.96 14.08 -42.07
CA MET A 1 -9.94 12.64 -41.72
C MET A 1 -9.30 12.50 -40.34
N ASP A 2 -10.14 12.34 -39.33
CA ASP A 2 -9.79 12.20 -37.91
C ASP A 2 -8.92 10.98 -37.62
N GLN A 3 -7.64 11.22 -37.32
CA GLN A 3 -6.70 10.17 -36.87
C GLN A 3 -6.76 9.90 -35.35
N HIS A 4 -7.84 10.30 -34.67
CA HIS A 4 -8.06 9.97 -33.25
C HIS A 4 -8.62 8.54 -33.05
N LYS A 5 -8.17 7.58 -33.87
CA LYS A 5 -8.48 6.16 -33.66
C LYS A 5 -7.65 5.62 -32.50
N ARG A 6 -8.20 5.80 -31.30
CA ARG A 6 -8.30 4.77 -30.26
C ARG A 6 -7.05 3.89 -30.11
N HIS A 7 -6.00 4.47 -29.53
CA HIS A 7 -5.11 3.67 -28.69
C HIS A 7 -5.90 3.26 -27.44
N CYS A 8 -6.76 2.25 -27.59
CA CYS A 8 -7.15 1.42 -26.46
C CYS A 8 -5.85 0.75 -25.99
N GLY A 9 -5.17 1.42 -25.06
CA GLY A 9 -3.90 0.99 -24.51
C GLY A 9 -4.00 -0.48 -24.13
N ALA A 10 -3.06 -1.28 -24.64
CA ALA A 10 -2.96 -2.68 -24.26
C ALA A 10 -3.08 -2.78 -22.73
N PRO A 11 -3.88 -3.72 -22.20
CA PRO A 11 -4.06 -3.83 -20.76
C PRO A 11 -2.67 -3.92 -20.12
N PRO A 12 -2.41 -3.12 -19.07
CA PRO A 12 -1.12 -3.15 -18.41
C PRO A 12 -0.78 -4.60 -18.04
N PRO A 13 0.49 -5.01 -18.18
CA PRO A 13 0.87 -6.38 -17.91
C PRO A 13 0.38 -6.79 -16.52
N LYS A 14 -0.13 -8.01 -16.35
CA LYS A 14 -0.80 -8.47 -15.10
C LYS A 14 0.00 -8.14 -13.84
N ARG A 15 1.34 -8.18 -13.93
CA ARG A 15 2.28 -7.77 -12.88
C ARG A 15 2.19 -6.30 -12.48
N LEU A 16 2.03 -5.39 -13.44
CA LEU A 16 1.85 -3.96 -13.17
C LEU A 16 0.54 -3.70 -12.43
N ASN A 17 -0.54 -4.39 -12.81
CA ASN A 17 -1.81 -4.30 -12.07
C ASN A 17 -1.67 -4.83 -10.64
N ALA A 18 -1.03 -5.99 -10.46
CA ALA A 18 -0.77 -6.54 -9.12
C ALA A 18 0.08 -5.59 -8.27
N PHE A 19 1.10 -4.97 -8.88
CA PHE A 19 1.95 -3.98 -8.21
C PHE A 19 1.18 -2.72 -7.81
N LEU A 20 0.36 -2.17 -8.71
CA LEU A 20 -0.46 -1.00 -8.43
C LEU A 20 -1.51 -1.28 -7.35
N SER A 21 -2.13 -2.46 -7.36
CA SER A 21 -3.02 -2.91 -6.30
C SER A 21 -2.31 -3.00 -4.96
N PHE A 22 -1.12 -3.63 -4.92
CA PHE A 22 -0.30 -3.70 -3.72
C PHE A 22 0.06 -2.32 -3.17
N LEU A 23 0.52 -1.39 -4.02
CA LEU A 23 0.85 -0.03 -3.62
C LEU A 23 -0.37 0.71 -3.05
N ARG A 24 -1.56 0.49 -3.65
CA ARG A 24 -2.80 1.11 -3.21
C ARG A 24 -3.27 0.56 -1.86
N GLU A 25 -3.20 -0.75 -1.65
CA GLU A 25 -3.54 -1.39 -0.38
C GLU A 25 -2.58 -0.97 0.74
N GLU A 26 -1.27 -0.95 0.49
CA GLU A 26 -0.29 -0.48 1.47
C GLU A 26 -0.47 1.00 1.81
N ALA A 27 -0.74 1.85 0.80
CA ALA A 27 -1.03 3.26 1.03
C ALA A 27 -2.32 3.45 1.86
N ALA A 28 -3.36 2.67 1.58
CA ALA A 28 -4.61 2.71 2.34
C ALA A 28 -4.41 2.24 3.79
N GLY A 29 -3.71 1.12 4.00
CA GLY A 29 -3.40 0.61 5.34
C GLY A 29 -2.55 1.59 6.16
N ARG A 30 -1.58 2.27 5.54
CA ARG A 30 -0.78 3.30 6.21
C ARG A 30 -1.60 4.54 6.53
N ARG A 31 -2.52 4.97 5.66
CA ARG A 31 -3.44 6.07 5.97
C ARG A 31 -4.36 5.72 7.13
N ALA A 32 -4.97 4.54 7.12
CA ALA A 32 -5.82 4.07 8.21
C ALA A 32 -5.05 4.01 9.54
N LEU A 33 -3.84 3.46 9.53
CA LEU A 33 -3.00 3.39 10.73
C LEU A 33 -2.57 4.78 11.22
N ALA A 34 -2.29 5.71 10.31
CA ALA A 34 -1.99 7.09 10.66
C ALA A 34 -3.20 7.81 11.25
N ASP A 35 -4.39 7.58 10.70
CA ASP A 35 -5.66 8.16 11.18
C ASP A 35 -6.05 7.61 12.55
N ILE A 36 -5.86 6.31 12.79
CA ILE A 36 -6.03 5.68 14.12
C ILE A 36 -5.10 6.33 15.14
N LEU A 37 -3.83 6.57 14.78
CA LEU A 37 -2.88 7.22 15.67
C LEU A 37 -3.16 8.71 15.89
N ASP A 38 -3.79 9.38 14.93
CA ASP A 38 -4.09 10.82 15.00
C ASP A 38 -5.38 11.11 15.78
N ARG A 39 -6.43 10.31 15.55
CA ARG A 39 -7.80 10.62 15.98
C ARG A 39 -8.40 9.71 17.04
N HIS A 40 -7.89 8.49 17.21
CA HIS A 40 -8.55 7.48 18.04
C HIS A 40 -7.78 7.16 19.31
N ASP A 41 -8.52 6.82 20.37
CA ASP A 41 -7.98 6.25 21.60
C ASP A 41 -7.28 4.91 21.32
N ASP A 42 -6.22 4.62 22.08
CA ASP A 42 -5.35 3.44 21.92
C ASP A 42 -6.10 2.08 22.00
N HIS A 43 -7.41 2.05 22.29
CA HIS A 43 -8.19 0.82 22.39
C HIS A 43 -8.22 0.02 21.08
N TRP A 44 -8.30 0.68 19.92
CA TRP A 44 -8.23 0.00 18.61
C TRP A 44 -6.87 -0.69 18.39
N LEU A 45 -5.80 -0.09 18.92
CA LEU A 45 -4.46 -0.67 18.86
C LEU A 45 -4.35 -1.86 19.81
N LYS A 46 -4.96 -1.76 21.01
CA LYS A 46 -5.03 -2.87 21.97
C LYS A 46 -5.81 -4.07 21.43
N ASP A 47 -6.91 -3.86 20.71
CA ASP A 47 -7.71 -4.95 20.13
C ASP A 47 -6.90 -5.80 19.14
N VAL A 48 -5.95 -5.19 18.43
CA VAL A 48 -5.03 -5.89 17.52
C VAL A 48 -3.68 -6.25 18.17
N GLY A 49 -3.56 -6.08 19.49
CA GLY A 49 -2.36 -6.41 20.26
C GLY A 49 -1.15 -5.53 19.94
N LEU A 50 -1.35 -4.33 19.38
CA LEU A 50 -0.29 -3.38 19.05
C LEU A 50 -0.20 -2.27 20.10
N SER A 51 1.03 -1.90 20.47
CA SER A 51 1.27 -0.63 21.14
C SER A 51 1.30 0.54 20.15
N ARG A 52 1.00 1.75 20.64
CA ARG A 52 1.15 3.01 19.88
C ARG A 52 2.55 3.19 19.30
N SER A 53 3.57 2.77 20.04
CA SER A 53 4.97 2.81 19.63
C SER A 53 5.26 1.84 18.47
N GLU A 54 4.69 0.63 18.51
CA GLU A 54 4.80 -0.35 17.43
C GLU A 54 4.07 0.09 16.17
N ALA A 55 2.84 0.59 16.30
CA ALA A 55 2.08 1.19 15.20
C ALA A 55 2.86 2.33 14.53
N ARG A 56 3.45 3.23 15.33
CA ARG A 56 4.31 4.30 14.82
C ARG A 56 5.60 3.78 14.19
N ARG A 57 6.17 2.68 14.70
CA ARG A 57 7.33 2.00 14.07
C ARG A 57 6.95 1.35 12.74
N ILE A 58 5.76 0.79 12.61
CA ILE A 58 5.22 0.24 11.34
C ILE A 58 5.08 1.36 10.31
N LEU A 59 4.54 2.52 10.69
CA LEU A 59 4.49 3.69 9.82
C LEU A 59 5.88 4.21 9.45
N LYS A 60 6.82 4.25 10.41
CA LYS A 60 8.20 4.70 10.14
C LYS A 60 9.01 3.67 9.34
N ARG A 61 8.59 2.40 9.28
CA ARG A 61 9.26 1.38 8.48
C ARG A 61 9.24 1.83 7.02
N SER A 62 10.41 1.75 6.37
CA SER A 62 10.61 2.22 5.01
C SER A 62 9.63 1.53 4.05
N PHE A 63 8.73 2.32 3.47
CA PHE A 63 7.82 1.88 2.42
C PHE A 63 8.60 1.28 1.24
N ILE A 64 9.74 1.88 0.90
CA ILE A 64 10.64 1.42 -0.17
C ILE A 64 11.14 0.00 0.13
N ARG A 65 11.52 -0.31 1.38
CA ARG A 65 11.94 -1.66 1.75
C ARG A 65 10.83 -2.68 1.56
N ARG A 66 9.58 -2.32 1.89
CA ARG A 66 8.41 -3.20 1.74
C ARG A 66 8.03 -3.42 0.27
N VAL A 67 8.16 -2.37 -0.55
CA VAL A 67 8.06 -2.44 -2.02
C VAL A 67 9.12 -3.36 -2.62
N LEU A 68 10.37 -3.27 -2.16
CA LEU A 68 11.46 -4.15 -2.59
C LEU A 68 11.23 -5.61 -2.14
N GLU A 69 10.71 -5.84 -0.92
CA GLU A 69 10.34 -7.17 -0.41
C GLU A 69 9.23 -7.81 -1.26
N TRP A 70 8.20 -7.03 -1.63
CA TRP A 70 7.14 -7.50 -2.52
C TRP A 70 7.68 -7.85 -3.91
N SER A 71 8.48 -6.96 -4.51
CA SER A 71 9.08 -7.18 -5.84
C SER A 71 10.00 -8.40 -5.88
N ARG A 72 10.66 -8.77 -4.77
CA ARG A 72 11.51 -9.96 -4.70
C ARG A 72 10.72 -11.26 -4.53
N LYS A 73 9.56 -11.22 -3.86
CA LYS A 73 8.70 -12.38 -3.67
C LYS A 73 7.92 -12.77 -4.92
N ASP A 74 7.53 -11.80 -5.74
CA ASP A 74 6.76 -12.02 -7.00
C ASP A 74 7.65 -12.44 -8.19
N GLY A 75 8.97 -12.47 -8.00
CA GLY A 75 9.97 -12.85 -9.00
C GLY A 75 10.24 -14.36 -9.09
N ARG A 76 9.54 -15.21 -8.33
CA ARG A 76 9.71 -16.66 -8.32
C ARG A 76 8.46 -17.37 -8.83
#